data_AF-A0A952B9P2-F1
#
_entry.id   AF-A0A952B9P2-F1
#
_cell.length_a   1.000
_cell.length_b   1.000
_cell.length_c   1.000
_cell.angle_alpha   90.00
_cell.angle_beta   90.00
_cell.angle_gamma   90.00
#
_symmetry.space_group_name_H-M   'P 1'
#
loop_
_entity.id
_entity.type
_entity.pdbx_description
1 polymer ?
#
loop_
_entity_poly.entity_id
_entity_poly.type
_entity_poly.pdbx_seq_one_letter_code
_entity_poly.pdbx_strand_id
1 'polypeptide(L)'
;METKLSQIAATIKASENAYKALPAESEIEAQITELEDVCTALSNDALRLRLNELLGRLGSNASTEQSKHYQEIMELLSEEKCKQSADLRLVAHYESAINEYAEALDPARSGKRDSAGQVNLLYLDEVITPNEDQLDFTLHHEVPEGVRFYEAPKALGSGSCGQATFDIEFEIHGRPIKPRDVDHALGQSVLQTIEQSIKQRVGASRCPEHGSAVNIIVSGNSLGKLTWHAPGCCPKLLATVQAKLAPHY
;
A
#
# COMPACT_ATOMS: atom_id res chain seq x y z
N MET A 1 15.08 47.77 -12.86
CA MET A 1 16.02 47.23 -11.86
C MET A 1 15.31 47.32 -10.52
N GLU A 2 14.66 46.25 -10.07
CA GLU A 2 14.07 46.23 -8.74
C GLU A 2 15.20 46.24 -7.70
N THR A 3 15.11 47.14 -6.73
CA THR A 3 16.10 47.22 -5.66
C THR A 3 15.92 46.03 -4.72
N LYS A 4 17.01 45.54 -4.12
CA LYS A 4 16.98 44.43 -3.16
C LYS A 4 15.96 44.65 -2.03
N LEU A 5 15.67 45.91 -1.69
CA LEU A 5 14.65 46.29 -0.71
C LEU A 5 13.23 45.95 -1.16
N SER A 6 12.92 46.08 -2.45
CA SER A 6 11.62 45.71 -3.03
C SER A 6 11.39 44.20 -2.97
N GLN A 7 12.45 43.41 -3.21
CA GLN A 7 12.40 41.96 -3.11
C GLN A 7 12.17 41.51 -1.66
N ILE A 8 12.89 42.10 -0.69
CA ILE A 8 12.70 41.80 0.73
C ILE A 8 11.28 42.15 1.20
N ALA A 9 10.74 43.31 0.78
CA ALA A 9 9.38 43.72 1.13
C ALA A 9 8.32 42.75 0.55
N ALA A 10 8.53 42.27 -0.67
CA ALA A 10 7.67 41.26 -1.29
C ALA A 10 7.74 39.92 -0.54
N THR A 11 8.94 39.50 -0.09
CA THR A 11 9.12 38.27 0.70
C THR A 11 8.43 38.38 2.07
N ILE A 12 8.53 39.52 2.75
CA ILE A 12 7.85 39.75 4.04
C ILE A 12 6.34 39.67 3.86
N LYS A 13 5.79 40.36 2.85
CA LYS A 13 4.35 40.35 2.58
C LYS A 13 3.83 38.95 2.17
N ALA A 14 4.64 38.18 1.45
CA ALA A 14 4.32 36.79 1.14
C ALA A 14 4.31 35.91 2.40
N SER A 15 5.24 36.12 3.33
CA SER A 15 5.28 35.39 4.60
C SER A 15 4.11 35.76 5.53
N GLU A 16 3.69 37.03 5.57
CA GLU A 16 2.51 37.46 6.35
C GLU A 16 1.20 36.87 5.80
N ASN A 17 1.08 36.79 4.47
CA ASN A 17 -0.08 36.16 3.83
C ASN A 17 -0.09 34.64 4.05
N ALA A 18 1.08 33.99 4.07
CA ALA A 18 1.20 32.58 4.40
C ALA A 18 0.83 32.31 5.87
N TYR A 19 1.23 33.19 6.80
CA TYR A 19 0.90 33.07 8.21
C TYR A 19 -0.60 33.23 8.49
N LYS A 20 -1.29 34.09 7.72
CA LYS A 20 -2.75 34.26 7.78
C LYS A 20 -3.54 33.11 7.15
N ALA A 21 -2.89 32.25 6.36
CA ALA A 21 -3.49 31.06 5.77
C ALA A 21 -3.29 29.81 6.64
N LEU A 22 -2.61 29.93 7.78
CA LEU A 22 -2.53 28.83 8.75
C LEU A 22 -3.89 28.67 9.44
N PRO A 23 -4.38 27.41 9.60
CA PRO A 23 -5.62 27.14 10.30
C PRO A 23 -5.58 27.69 11.72
N ALA A 24 -6.75 28.07 12.25
CA ALA A 24 -6.84 28.56 13.62
C ALA A 24 -6.41 27.46 14.60
N GLU A 25 -5.85 27.82 15.76
CA GLU A 25 -5.38 26.87 16.78
C GLU A 25 -6.48 25.86 17.18
N SER A 26 -7.73 26.32 17.29
CA SER A 26 -8.90 25.47 17.55
C SER A 26 -9.23 24.48 16.42
N GLU A 27 -8.87 24.82 15.18
CA GLU A 27 -9.06 23.96 14.00
C GLU A 27 -7.97 22.87 13.93
N ILE A 28 -6.76 23.20 14.39
CA ILE A 28 -5.66 22.24 14.57
C ILE A 28 -5.99 21.25 15.70
N GLU A 29 -6.52 21.72 16.84
CA GLU A 29 -6.95 20.85 17.95
C GLU A 29 -8.08 19.88 17.55
N ALA A 30 -9.05 20.35 16.76
CA ALA A 30 -10.10 19.50 16.22
C ALA A 30 -9.55 18.42 15.27
N GLN A 31 -8.57 18.77 14.42
CA GLN A 31 -7.90 17.84 13.53
C GLN A 31 -7.04 16.82 14.29
N ILE A 32 -6.37 17.23 15.37
CA ILE A 32 -5.63 16.30 16.25
C ILE A 32 -6.59 15.29 16.90
N THR A 33 -7.74 15.75 17.40
CA THR A 33 -8.76 14.88 18.00
C THR A 33 -9.29 13.85 16.98
N GLU A 34 -9.59 14.29 15.75
CA GLU A 34 -10.02 13.40 14.66
C GLU A 34 -8.93 12.37 14.31
N LEU A 35 -7.66 12.77 14.33
CA LEU A 35 -6.52 11.87 14.10
C LEU A 35 -6.35 10.83 15.22
N GLU A 36 -6.59 11.21 16.48
CA GLU A 36 -6.58 10.31 17.63
C GLU A 36 -7.71 9.27 17.56
N ASP A 37 -8.91 9.68 17.12
CA ASP A 37 -10.04 8.79 16.87
C ASP A 37 -9.72 7.78 15.75
N VAL A 38 -9.09 8.22 14.65
CA VAL A 38 -8.60 7.35 13.57
C VAL A 38 -7.54 6.37 14.10
N CYS A 39 -6.61 6.84 14.93
CA CYS A 39 -5.62 6.01 15.64
C CYS A 39 -6.28 4.86 16.42
N THR A 40 -7.36 5.19 17.13
CA THR A 40 -8.11 4.24 17.96
C THR A 40 -8.91 3.26 17.10
N ALA A 41 -9.39 3.67 15.93
CA ALA A 41 -10.10 2.81 14.98
C ALA A 41 -9.19 1.89 14.13
N LEU A 42 -7.88 2.17 14.05
CA LEU A 42 -6.95 1.39 13.23
C LEU A 42 -6.62 0.02 13.84
N SER A 43 -6.99 -1.08 13.17
CA SER A 43 -6.68 -2.45 13.62
C SER A 43 -5.22 -2.89 13.42
N ASN A 44 -4.39 -2.03 12.79
CA ASN A 44 -3.00 -2.34 12.46
C ASN A 44 -2.03 -1.70 13.47
N ASP A 45 -1.45 -2.53 14.33
CA ASP A 45 -0.54 -2.09 15.40
C ASP A 45 0.70 -1.36 14.89
N ALA A 46 1.24 -1.74 13.72
CA ALA A 46 2.40 -1.07 13.15
C ALA A 46 2.06 0.36 12.68
N LEU A 47 0.85 0.55 12.15
CA LEU A 47 0.35 1.85 11.70
C LEU A 47 0.04 2.76 12.90
N ARG A 48 -0.60 2.20 13.94
CA ARG A 48 -0.79 2.89 15.24
C ARG A 48 0.53 3.36 15.84
N LEU A 49 1.54 2.50 15.89
CA LEU A 49 2.83 2.81 16.50
C LEU A 49 3.54 3.94 15.74
N ARG A 50 3.43 3.95 14.40
CA ARG A 50 4.00 4.99 13.55
C ARG A 50 3.24 6.32 13.63
N LEU A 51 1.91 6.27 13.69
CA LEU A 51 1.08 7.46 13.85
C LEU A 51 1.31 8.12 15.23
N ASN A 52 1.43 7.32 16.29
CA ASN A 52 1.79 7.79 17.63
C ASN A 52 3.18 8.45 17.67
N GLU A 53 4.16 7.90 16.93
CA GLU A 53 5.48 8.51 16.82
C GLU A 53 5.41 9.90 16.17
N LEU A 54 4.61 10.06 15.11
CA LEU A 54 4.44 11.33 14.41
C LEU A 54 3.67 12.36 15.25
N LEU A 55 2.61 11.92 15.95
CA LEU A 55 1.84 12.76 16.88
C LEU A 55 2.70 13.22 18.07
N GLY A 56 3.56 12.36 18.61
CA GLY A 56 4.50 12.74 19.67
C GLY A 56 5.46 13.87 19.26
N ARG A 57 5.84 13.93 17.98
CA ARG A 57 6.69 14.99 17.43
C ARG A 57 5.94 16.33 17.31
N LEU A 58 4.64 16.30 17.02
CA LEU A 58 3.79 17.51 16.95
C LEU A 58 3.67 18.24 18.29
N GLY A 59 3.60 17.49 19.40
CA GLY A 59 3.47 18.05 20.75
C GLY A 59 4.74 18.74 21.29
N SER A 60 5.88 18.61 20.60
CA SER A 60 7.19 19.00 21.15
C SER A 60 7.78 20.30 20.56
N ASN A 61 7.37 20.73 19.36
CA ASN A 61 8.13 21.72 18.57
C ASN A 61 7.31 22.96 18.13
N ALA A 62 8.00 24.09 17.94
CA ALA A 62 7.42 25.40 17.57
C ALA A 62 6.80 25.44 16.15
N SER A 63 5.89 26.41 15.94
CA SER A 63 4.86 26.46 14.88
C SER A 63 5.29 26.19 13.43
N THR A 64 6.53 26.47 13.04
CA THR A 64 7.01 26.22 11.68
C THR A 64 7.29 24.75 11.38
N GLU A 65 7.70 23.95 12.37
CA GLU A 65 7.90 22.52 12.17
C GLU A 65 6.58 21.73 12.24
N GLN A 66 5.59 22.25 12.98
CA GLN A 66 4.28 21.61 13.12
C GLN A 66 3.57 21.45 11.77
N SER A 67 3.64 22.45 10.89
CA SER A 67 3.04 22.37 9.55
C SER A 67 3.62 21.23 8.70
N LYS A 68 4.93 20.97 8.81
CA LYS A 68 5.60 19.89 8.08
C LYS A 68 5.21 18.51 8.62
N HIS A 69 5.16 18.37 9.94
CA HIS A 69 4.77 17.11 10.59
C HIS A 69 3.29 16.78 10.34
N TYR A 70 2.44 17.80 10.31
CA TYR A 70 1.04 17.66 9.93
C TYR A 70 0.89 17.18 8.47
N GLN A 71 1.66 17.77 7.53
CA GLN A 71 1.68 17.28 6.14
C GLN A 71 2.14 15.83 6.04
N GLU A 72 3.15 15.43 6.81
CA GLU A 72 3.67 14.05 6.82
C GLU A 72 2.63 13.04 7.35
N ILE A 73 1.85 13.43 8.37
CA ILE A 73 0.73 12.61 8.88
C ILE A 73 -0.38 12.49 7.84
N MET A 74 -0.77 13.59 7.21
CA MET A 74 -1.82 13.59 6.20
C MET A 74 -1.42 12.78 4.95
N GLU A 75 -0.15 12.84 4.55
CA GLU A 75 0.40 12.02 3.47
C GLU A 75 0.36 10.53 3.84
N LEU A 76 0.83 10.16 5.04
CA LEU A 76 0.76 8.78 5.54
C LEU A 76 -0.68 8.26 5.55
N LEU A 77 -1.64 9.03 6.05
CA LEU A 77 -3.04 8.62 6.12
C LEU A 77 -3.69 8.53 4.75
N SER A 78 -3.36 9.44 3.83
CA SER A 78 -3.82 9.36 2.44
C SER A 78 -3.24 8.13 1.73
N GLU A 79 -1.96 7.83 1.94
CA GLU A 79 -1.34 6.61 1.42
C GLU A 79 -2.04 5.37 1.97
N GLU A 80 -2.19 5.27 3.28
CA GLU A 80 -2.82 4.12 3.93
C GLU A 80 -4.29 3.94 3.54
N LYS A 81 -5.04 5.03 3.39
CA LYS A 81 -6.40 5.01 2.84
C LYS A 81 -6.43 4.43 1.42
N CYS A 82 -5.48 4.80 0.58
CA CYS A 82 -5.33 4.22 -0.76
C CYS A 82 -4.95 2.72 -0.69
N LYS A 83 -4.08 2.31 0.24
CA LYS A 83 -3.67 0.90 0.42
C LYS A 83 -4.83 0.03 0.91
N GLN A 84 -5.66 0.55 1.82
CA GLN A 84 -6.84 -0.15 2.34
C GLN A 84 -7.96 -0.26 1.29
N SER A 85 -8.03 0.66 0.33
CA SER A 85 -9.05 0.63 -0.73
C SER A 85 -8.85 -0.42 -1.84
N ALA A 86 -7.73 -1.15 -1.86
CA ALA A 86 -7.27 -1.82 -3.10
C ALA A 86 -6.83 -3.30 -2.97
N ASP A 87 -7.65 -4.18 -2.38
CA ASP A 87 -7.64 -5.60 -2.79
C ASP A 87 -9.06 -6.10 -3.06
N LEU A 88 -9.41 -6.20 -4.35
CA LEU A 88 -10.69 -6.74 -4.83
C LEU A 88 -10.98 -8.14 -4.27
N ARG A 89 -9.96 -8.92 -3.89
CA ARG A 89 -10.14 -10.23 -3.28
C ARG A 89 -10.55 -10.14 -1.81
N LEU A 90 -10.06 -9.14 -1.09
CA LEU A 90 -10.48 -8.88 0.28
C LEU A 90 -11.93 -8.38 0.30
N VAL A 91 -12.27 -7.48 -0.62
CA VAL A 91 -13.64 -7.01 -0.83
C VAL A 91 -14.55 -8.19 -1.18
N ALA A 92 -14.19 -9.03 -2.15
CA ALA A 92 -14.98 -10.19 -2.52
C ALA A 92 -15.10 -11.24 -1.39
N HIS A 93 -14.07 -11.39 -0.55
CA HIS A 93 -14.11 -12.28 0.61
C HIS A 93 -15.07 -11.78 1.68
N TYR A 94 -14.98 -10.50 2.04
CA TYR A 94 -15.90 -9.89 3.00
C TYR A 94 -17.33 -9.82 2.46
N GLU A 95 -17.51 -9.53 1.17
CA GLU A 95 -18.82 -9.63 0.52
C GLU A 95 -19.40 -11.04 0.61
N SER A 96 -18.59 -12.09 0.41
CA SER A 96 -19.04 -13.49 0.56
C SER A 96 -19.48 -13.79 2.00
N ALA A 97 -18.67 -13.43 2.99
CA ALA A 97 -18.98 -13.66 4.41
C ALA A 97 -20.26 -12.92 4.84
N ILE A 98 -20.44 -11.68 4.37
CA ILE A 98 -21.65 -10.88 4.63
C ILE A 98 -22.88 -11.50 3.95
N ASN A 99 -22.74 -12.02 2.72
CA ASN A 99 -23.85 -12.67 2.02
C ASN A 99 -24.25 -13.99 2.68
N GLU A 100 -23.30 -14.82 3.11
CA GLU A 100 -23.57 -16.05 3.86
C GLU A 100 -24.31 -15.75 5.17
N TYR A 101 -23.89 -14.72 5.90
CA TYR A 101 -24.59 -14.24 7.09
C TYR A 101 -26.03 -13.78 6.76
N ALA A 102 -26.20 -13.01 5.68
CA ALA A 102 -27.52 -12.54 5.26
C ALA A 102 -28.47 -13.68 4.85
N GLU A 103 -27.96 -14.70 4.16
CA GLU A 103 -28.72 -15.91 3.80
C GLU A 103 -29.12 -16.71 5.05
N ALA A 104 -28.24 -16.81 6.05
CA ALA A 104 -28.54 -17.47 7.34
C ALA A 104 -29.65 -16.75 8.13
N LEU A 105 -29.79 -15.43 7.95
CA LEU A 105 -30.85 -14.62 8.58
C LEU A 105 -32.20 -14.66 7.83
N ASP A 106 -32.23 -15.08 6.56
CA ASP A 106 -33.46 -15.08 5.76
C ASP A 106 -34.57 -16.03 6.31
N PRO A 107 -34.25 -17.23 6.84
CA PRO A 107 -35.20 -18.06 7.57
C PRO A 107 -35.73 -17.42 8.86
N ALA A 108 -34.91 -16.61 9.54
CA ALA A 108 -35.32 -15.89 10.74
C ALA A 108 -36.24 -14.71 10.40
N ARG A 109 -36.01 -14.04 9.26
CA ARG A 109 -36.86 -12.96 8.73
C ARG A 109 -38.19 -13.44 8.17
N SER A 110 -38.20 -14.60 7.50
CA SER A 110 -39.43 -15.21 6.99
C SER A 110 -40.32 -15.76 8.12
N GLY A 111 -39.80 -15.83 9.35
CA GLY A 111 -40.53 -16.08 10.58
C GLY A 111 -41.34 -17.37 10.49
N LYS A 112 -40.73 -18.51 10.86
CA LYS A 112 -41.53 -19.70 11.17
C LYS A 112 -42.45 -19.37 12.34
N ARG A 113 -43.66 -18.91 12.00
CA ARG A 113 -44.74 -18.79 12.95
C ARG A 113 -45.11 -20.19 13.36
N ASP A 114 -45.24 -20.42 14.64
CA ASP A 114 -45.84 -21.66 15.12
C ASP A 114 -47.28 -21.78 14.62
N SER A 115 -47.92 -22.92 14.89
CA SER A 115 -49.33 -23.13 14.57
C SER A 115 -50.27 -22.11 15.23
N ALA A 116 -49.79 -21.31 16.20
CA ALA A 116 -50.51 -20.24 16.87
C ALA A 116 -50.23 -18.84 16.29
N GLY A 117 -49.38 -18.73 15.25
CA GLY A 117 -49.05 -17.45 14.62
C GLY A 117 -47.99 -16.63 15.36
N GLN A 118 -47.40 -17.13 16.44
CA GLN A 118 -46.37 -16.43 17.21
C GLN A 118 -44.99 -16.61 16.59
N VAL A 119 -44.21 -15.52 16.58
CA VAL A 119 -42.82 -15.52 16.13
C VAL A 119 -41.98 -16.13 17.24
N ASN A 120 -41.27 -17.22 16.94
CA ASN A 120 -40.44 -17.90 17.93
C ASN A 120 -39.18 -17.07 18.23
N LEU A 121 -39.24 -16.26 19.29
CA LEU A 121 -38.16 -15.37 19.71
C LEU A 121 -36.91 -16.11 20.21
N LEU A 122 -37.06 -17.35 20.71
CA LEU A 122 -35.93 -18.19 21.14
C LEU A 122 -35.03 -18.57 19.95
N TYR A 123 -35.57 -18.60 18.74
CA TYR A 123 -34.83 -18.89 17.52
C TYR A 123 -33.89 -17.75 17.12
N LEU A 124 -34.11 -16.52 17.61
CA LEU A 124 -33.25 -15.37 17.31
C LEU A 124 -31.91 -15.50 18.06
N ASP A 125 -31.91 -15.79 19.36
CA ASP A 125 -30.64 -15.95 20.11
C ASP A 125 -29.85 -17.19 19.67
N GLU A 126 -30.54 -18.31 19.37
CA GLU A 126 -29.85 -19.53 18.97
C GLU A 126 -29.21 -19.46 17.57
N VAL A 127 -29.70 -18.58 16.70
CA VAL A 127 -29.25 -18.48 15.30
C VAL A 127 -28.49 -17.20 15.02
N ILE A 128 -28.84 -16.06 15.62
CA ILE A 128 -28.17 -14.79 15.34
C ILE A 128 -26.81 -14.73 16.01
N THR A 129 -26.73 -15.00 17.31
CA THR A 129 -25.49 -14.82 18.08
C THR A 129 -24.31 -15.63 17.54
N PRO A 130 -24.46 -16.93 17.19
CA PRO A 130 -23.35 -17.70 16.62
C PRO A 130 -22.89 -17.20 15.24
N ASN A 131 -23.83 -16.71 14.44
CA ASN A 131 -23.53 -16.19 13.10
C ASN A 131 -22.91 -14.79 13.17
N GLU A 132 -23.25 -13.97 14.18
CA GLU A 132 -22.58 -12.70 14.47
C GLU A 132 -21.14 -12.93 14.92
N ASP A 133 -20.91 -13.85 15.86
CA ASP A 133 -19.57 -14.21 16.33
C ASP A 133 -18.68 -14.74 15.17
N GLN A 134 -19.27 -15.51 14.25
CA GLN A 134 -18.55 -16.06 13.10
C GLN A 134 -18.24 -14.99 12.03
N LEU A 135 -19.16 -14.05 11.80
CA LEU A 135 -18.91 -12.91 10.92
C LEU A 135 -17.82 -12.01 11.52
N ASP A 136 -17.91 -11.71 12.82
CA ASP A 136 -16.93 -10.89 13.52
C ASP A 136 -15.53 -11.54 13.49
N PHE A 137 -15.45 -12.85 13.74
CA PHE A 137 -14.23 -13.62 13.60
C PHE A 137 -13.64 -13.52 12.18
N THR A 138 -14.46 -13.74 11.15
CA THR A 138 -14.01 -13.67 9.75
C THR A 138 -13.49 -12.29 9.38
N LEU A 139 -14.20 -11.22 9.78
CA LEU A 139 -13.82 -9.84 9.47
C LEU A 139 -12.55 -9.37 10.20
N HIS A 140 -12.26 -9.93 11.37
CA HIS A 140 -11.17 -9.46 12.23
C HIS A 140 -9.94 -10.38 12.24
N HIS A 141 -10.11 -11.67 11.95
CA HIS A 141 -9.07 -12.69 12.18
C HIS A 141 -8.73 -13.52 10.95
N GLU A 142 -9.61 -13.60 9.95
CA GLU A 142 -9.34 -14.31 8.70
C GLU A 142 -9.07 -13.34 7.55
N VAL A 143 -7.79 -13.00 7.37
CA VAL A 143 -7.35 -12.43 6.11
C VAL A 143 -7.03 -13.61 5.18
N PRO A 144 -7.72 -13.76 4.03
CA PRO A 144 -7.51 -14.90 3.14
C PRO A 144 -6.06 -15.03 2.70
N GLU A 145 -5.56 -16.27 2.59
CA GLU A 145 -4.24 -16.54 2.04
C GLU A 145 -4.09 -15.87 0.65
N GLY A 146 -3.15 -14.94 0.55
CA GLY A 146 -2.84 -14.23 -0.69
C GLY A 146 -3.54 -12.89 -0.88
N VAL A 147 -4.39 -12.45 0.06
CA VAL A 147 -4.75 -11.03 0.19
C VAL A 147 -3.51 -10.27 0.63
N ARG A 148 -3.23 -9.15 -0.06
CA ARG A 148 -2.08 -8.30 0.26
C ARG A 148 -2.54 -6.88 0.44
N PHE A 149 -2.09 -6.26 1.52
CA PHE A 149 -2.03 -4.82 1.61
C PHE A 149 -0.93 -4.37 0.66
N TYR A 150 -1.31 -3.90 -0.53
CA TYR A 150 -0.34 -3.32 -1.46
C TYR A 150 0.19 -2.06 -0.81
N GLU A 151 1.48 -2.01 -0.47
CA GLU A 151 2.15 -0.72 -0.46
C GLU A 151 1.99 -0.18 -1.87
N ALA A 152 1.35 0.98 -2.01
CA ALA A 152 1.31 1.69 -3.28
C ALA A 152 2.75 1.69 -3.83
N PRO A 153 2.97 1.23 -5.08
CA PRO A 153 4.32 1.21 -5.63
C PRO A 153 4.87 2.61 -5.47
N LYS A 154 5.97 2.75 -4.72
CA LYS A 154 6.76 3.98 -4.74
C LYS A 154 6.90 4.32 -6.20
N ALA A 155 6.37 5.50 -6.56
CA ALA A 155 6.11 5.92 -7.92
C ALA A 155 7.11 5.28 -8.87
N LEU A 156 6.58 4.41 -9.75
CA LEU A 156 7.24 3.90 -10.93
C LEU A 156 8.27 4.95 -11.37
N GLY A 157 9.56 4.60 -11.27
CA GLY A 157 10.60 5.36 -11.93
C GLY A 157 10.08 5.61 -13.34
N SER A 158 9.85 6.88 -13.67
CA SER A 158 9.26 7.32 -14.92
C SER A 158 9.83 6.44 -16.02
N GLY A 159 8.97 5.74 -16.77
CA GLY A 159 9.33 4.82 -17.85
C GLY A 159 10.06 5.53 -18.98
N SER A 160 11.25 6.04 -18.69
CA SER A 160 12.13 6.71 -19.61
C SER A 160 12.96 5.61 -20.27
N CYS A 161 12.67 5.38 -21.55
CA CYS A 161 13.68 4.86 -22.46
C CYS A 161 14.90 5.77 -22.35
N GLY A 162 16.06 5.23 -21.97
CA GLY A 162 17.28 6.03 -21.96
C GLY A 162 18.43 5.48 -21.14
N GLN A 163 18.23 4.42 -20.35
CA GLN A 163 19.37 3.81 -19.66
C GLN A 163 20.31 3.16 -20.68
N ALA A 164 21.54 3.68 -20.72
CA ALA A 164 22.62 3.14 -21.55
C ALA A 164 23.08 1.75 -21.07
N THR A 165 22.82 1.43 -19.80
CA THR A 165 23.30 0.22 -19.13
C THR A 165 22.13 -0.70 -18.76
N PHE A 166 22.35 -1.99 -18.93
CA PHE A 166 21.44 -3.04 -18.46
C PHE A 166 21.60 -3.18 -16.95
N ASP A 167 20.49 -3.14 -16.20
CA ASP A 167 20.48 -3.32 -14.76
C ASP A 167 19.43 -4.37 -14.33
N ILE A 168 19.65 -4.95 -13.15
CA ILE A 168 18.72 -5.89 -12.51
C ILE A 168 18.52 -5.45 -11.06
N GLU A 169 17.29 -5.14 -10.72
CA GLU A 169 16.89 -4.78 -9.37
C GLU A 169 16.17 -5.96 -8.71
N PHE A 170 16.51 -6.26 -7.46
CA PHE A 170 15.82 -7.27 -6.66
C PHE A 170 15.00 -6.61 -5.57
N GLU A 171 13.77 -7.08 -5.39
CA GLU A 171 12.86 -6.60 -4.35
C GLU A 171 12.27 -7.79 -3.59
N ILE A 172 12.52 -7.87 -2.29
CA ILE A 172 11.91 -8.90 -1.44
C ILE A 172 11.10 -8.21 -0.36
N HIS A 173 9.82 -8.57 -0.23
CA HIS A 173 8.87 -7.92 0.69
C HIS A 173 8.79 -6.39 0.52
N GLY A 174 8.74 -5.89 -0.72
CA GLY A 174 8.66 -4.43 -0.95
C GLY A 174 9.99 -3.69 -0.80
N ARG A 175 11.05 -4.37 -0.34
CA ARG A 175 12.34 -3.75 -0.04
C ARG A 175 13.36 -4.05 -1.13
N PRO A 176 14.03 -3.04 -1.69
CA PRO A 176 15.12 -3.25 -2.62
C PRO A 176 16.28 -3.90 -1.89
N ILE A 177 16.82 -4.98 -2.44
CA ILE A 177 17.92 -5.75 -1.87
C ILE A 177 18.98 -5.92 -2.96
N LYS A 178 20.25 -5.73 -2.61
CA LYS A 178 21.34 -6.17 -3.48
C LYS A 178 21.65 -7.63 -3.15
N PRO A 179 21.92 -8.50 -4.15
CA PRO A 179 22.30 -9.88 -3.89
C PRO A 179 23.48 -10.04 -2.91
N ARG A 180 24.35 -9.03 -2.79
CA ARG A 180 25.50 -9.00 -1.88
C ARG A 180 25.14 -8.68 -0.43
N ASP A 181 23.98 -8.11 -0.19
CA ASP A 181 23.56 -7.60 1.13
C ASP A 181 22.64 -8.61 1.86
N VAL A 182 22.49 -9.83 1.33
CA VAL A 182 21.69 -10.90 1.97
C VAL A 182 22.53 -11.65 3.00
N ASP A 183 22.04 -11.69 4.25
CA ASP A 183 22.76 -12.25 5.41
C ASP A 183 23.08 -13.74 5.31
N HIS A 184 22.37 -14.49 4.46
CA HIS A 184 22.54 -15.94 4.33
C HIS A 184 23.20 -16.32 3.00
N ALA A 185 24.30 -17.06 3.07
CA ALA A 185 25.12 -17.47 1.92
C ALA A 185 24.32 -18.20 0.83
N LEU A 186 23.35 -19.03 1.22
CA LEU A 186 22.47 -19.71 0.28
C LEU A 186 21.61 -18.72 -0.51
N GLY A 187 21.01 -17.73 0.17
CA GLY A 187 20.18 -16.72 -0.46
C GLY A 187 20.96 -15.84 -1.43
N GLN A 188 22.17 -15.44 -1.04
CA GLN A 188 23.10 -14.74 -1.91
C GLN A 188 23.43 -15.54 -3.18
N SER A 189 23.75 -16.84 -3.06
CA SER A 189 24.06 -17.69 -4.20
C SER A 189 22.87 -17.86 -5.15
N VAL A 190 21.66 -18.01 -4.62
CA VAL A 190 20.43 -18.09 -5.41
C VAL A 190 20.20 -16.80 -6.21
N LEU A 191 20.23 -15.63 -5.55
CA LEU A 191 20.02 -14.36 -6.24
C LEU A 191 21.09 -14.07 -7.30
N GLN A 192 22.35 -14.39 -7.02
CA GLN A 192 23.44 -14.26 -8.01
C GLN A 192 23.23 -15.19 -9.21
N THR A 193 22.75 -16.41 -8.99
CA THR A 193 22.46 -17.37 -10.07
C THR A 193 21.32 -16.85 -10.96
N ILE A 194 20.27 -16.30 -10.36
CA ILE A 194 19.16 -15.66 -11.07
C ILE A 194 19.68 -14.45 -11.86
N GLU A 195 20.45 -13.58 -11.23
CA GLU A 195 21.05 -12.40 -11.86
C GLU A 195 21.89 -12.77 -13.09
N GLN A 196 22.75 -13.79 -12.96
CA GLN A 196 23.57 -14.29 -14.06
C GLN A 196 22.73 -14.90 -15.19
N SER A 197 21.73 -15.71 -14.85
CA SER A 197 20.82 -16.32 -15.83
C SER A 197 20.08 -15.26 -16.63
N ILE A 198 19.54 -14.23 -15.97
CA ILE A 198 18.86 -13.12 -16.61
C ILE A 198 19.86 -12.35 -17.49
N LYS A 199 21.05 -11.98 -16.98
CA LYS A 199 22.11 -11.31 -17.74
C LYS A 199 22.48 -12.06 -19.01
N GLN A 200 22.64 -13.37 -18.94
CA GLN A 200 22.99 -14.20 -20.09
C GLN A 200 21.89 -14.21 -21.15
N ARG A 201 20.62 -14.30 -20.74
CA ARG A 201 19.48 -14.41 -21.68
C ARG A 201 19.14 -13.07 -22.33
N VAL A 202 19.10 -12.00 -21.55
CA VAL A 202 18.53 -10.72 -21.99
C VAL A 202 19.50 -9.54 -21.95
N GLY A 203 20.72 -9.69 -21.41
CA GLY A 203 21.68 -8.59 -21.26
C GLY A 203 22.10 -7.95 -22.59
N ALA A 204 22.01 -8.69 -23.70
CA ALA A 204 22.26 -8.19 -25.06
C ALA A 204 21.00 -7.61 -25.74
N SER A 205 19.81 -7.76 -25.16
CA SER A 205 18.59 -7.23 -25.75
C SER A 205 18.60 -5.69 -25.69
N ARG A 206 18.28 -5.05 -26.82
CA ARG A 206 18.17 -3.60 -26.94
C ARG A 206 16.83 -3.24 -27.58
N CYS A 207 16.31 -2.08 -27.22
CA CYS A 207 15.13 -1.55 -27.87
C CYS A 207 15.44 -1.29 -29.36
N PRO A 208 14.65 -1.80 -30.32
CA PRO A 208 14.89 -1.55 -31.74
C PRO A 208 14.64 -0.09 -32.15
N GLU A 209 13.86 0.66 -31.37
CA GLU A 209 13.48 2.04 -31.68
C GLU A 209 14.42 3.06 -31.01
N HIS A 210 14.81 2.81 -29.76
CA HIS A 210 15.58 3.77 -28.95
C HIS A 210 17.02 3.33 -28.68
N GLY A 211 17.39 2.08 -29.01
CA GLY A 211 18.72 1.52 -28.74
C GLY A 211 19.05 1.30 -27.26
N SER A 212 18.16 1.65 -26.32
CA SER A 212 18.37 1.52 -24.88
C SER A 212 18.38 0.06 -24.41
N ALA A 213 19.08 -0.19 -23.30
CA ALA A 213 19.04 -1.47 -22.60
C ALA A 213 17.71 -1.64 -21.85
N VAL A 214 17.34 -2.89 -21.60
CA VAL A 214 16.18 -3.22 -20.74
C VAL A 214 16.61 -3.18 -19.27
N ASN A 215 15.76 -2.65 -18.39
CA ASN A 215 15.87 -2.84 -16.94
C ASN A 215 14.91 -3.98 -16.53
N ILE A 216 15.35 -4.84 -15.61
CA ILE A 216 14.54 -5.94 -15.09
C ILE A 216 14.44 -5.82 -13.58
N ILE A 217 13.20 -5.87 -13.10
CA ILE A 217 12.90 -5.88 -11.68
C ILE A 217 12.41 -7.28 -11.33
N VAL A 218 13.12 -7.95 -10.42
CA VAL A 218 12.79 -9.27 -9.88
C VAL A 218 12.22 -9.07 -8.49
N SER A 219 10.92 -9.32 -8.30
CA SER A 219 10.23 -9.08 -7.05
C SER A 219 9.58 -10.35 -6.49
N GLY A 220 9.45 -10.44 -5.16
CA GLY A 220 8.75 -11.57 -4.54
C GLY A 220 8.67 -11.49 -3.03
N ASN A 221 7.92 -12.43 -2.43
CA ASN A 221 7.82 -12.55 -0.97
C ASN A 221 8.90 -13.45 -0.36
N SER A 222 9.56 -14.25 -1.19
CA SER A 222 10.61 -15.15 -0.76
C SER A 222 11.42 -15.56 -1.97
N LEU A 223 12.61 -16.11 -1.73
CA LEU A 223 13.50 -16.59 -2.79
C LEU A 223 12.86 -17.68 -3.67
N GLY A 224 11.88 -18.42 -3.15
CA GLY A 224 11.15 -19.45 -3.89
C GLY A 224 9.93 -18.93 -4.67
N LYS A 225 9.52 -17.68 -4.47
CA LYS A 225 8.33 -17.06 -5.10
C LYS A 225 8.72 -15.73 -5.74
N LEU A 226 9.75 -15.75 -6.58
CA LEU A 226 10.20 -14.60 -7.35
C LEU A 226 9.47 -14.54 -8.69
N THR A 227 8.92 -13.37 -9.00
CA THR A 227 8.43 -12.99 -10.32
C THR A 227 9.34 -11.91 -10.89
N TRP A 228 9.28 -11.70 -12.20
CA TRP A 228 10.04 -10.63 -12.84
C TRP A 228 9.11 -9.79 -13.69
N HIS A 229 9.44 -8.52 -13.80
CA HIS A 229 8.80 -7.59 -14.73
C HIS A 229 9.87 -6.70 -15.34
N ALA A 230 9.67 -6.31 -16.59
CA ALA A 230 10.57 -5.43 -17.30
C ALA A 230 9.84 -4.12 -17.58
N PRO A 231 10.15 -3.01 -16.90
CA PRO A 231 9.72 -1.70 -17.37
C PRO A 231 10.37 -1.47 -18.75
N GLY A 232 9.55 -1.36 -19.79
CA GLY A 232 10.02 -1.24 -21.16
C GLY A 232 9.34 -0.08 -21.88
N CYS A 233 10.09 0.58 -22.75
CA CYS A 233 9.62 1.71 -23.54
C CYS A 233 8.80 1.29 -24.77
N CYS A 234 8.99 0.06 -25.29
CA CYS A 234 8.36 -0.40 -26.52
C CYS A 234 7.82 -1.83 -26.36
N PRO A 235 6.61 -2.13 -26.88
CA PRO A 235 6.01 -3.46 -26.82
C PRO A 235 6.89 -4.58 -27.43
N LYS A 236 7.64 -4.27 -28.50
CA LYS A 236 8.55 -5.23 -29.15
C LYS A 236 9.70 -5.69 -28.24
N LEU A 237 10.25 -4.77 -27.44
CA LEU A 237 11.30 -5.11 -26.47
C LEU A 237 10.73 -6.03 -25.39
N LEU A 238 9.55 -5.69 -24.86
CA LEU A 238 8.86 -6.49 -23.85
C LEU A 238 8.57 -7.91 -24.35
N ALA A 239 8.03 -8.04 -25.56
CA ALA A 239 7.77 -9.34 -26.18
C ALA A 239 9.06 -10.17 -26.36
N THR A 240 10.16 -9.54 -26.76
CA THR A 240 11.47 -10.20 -26.92
C THR A 240 12.02 -10.68 -25.58
N VAL A 241 11.91 -9.85 -24.54
CA VAL A 241 12.37 -10.18 -23.18
C VAL A 241 11.52 -11.31 -22.60
N GLN A 242 10.19 -11.25 -22.78
CA GLN A 242 9.28 -12.31 -22.36
C GLN A 242 9.57 -13.64 -23.04
N ALA A 243 9.81 -13.64 -24.36
CA ALA A 243 10.15 -14.85 -25.09
C ALA A 243 11.48 -15.49 -24.59
N LYS A 244 12.46 -14.67 -24.20
CA LYS A 244 13.77 -15.14 -23.72
C LYS A 244 13.76 -15.62 -22.26
N LEU A 245 12.87 -15.06 -21.43
CA LEU A 245 12.75 -15.43 -20.01
C LEU A 245 11.68 -16.50 -19.76
N ALA A 246 10.87 -16.83 -20.77
CA ALA A 246 9.94 -17.94 -20.70
C ALA A 246 10.68 -19.25 -20.35
N PRO A 247 10.10 -20.11 -19.48
CA PRO A 247 10.67 -21.42 -19.19
C PRO A 247 10.66 -22.27 -20.48
N HIS A 248 11.84 -22.70 -20.91
CA HIS A 248 11.97 -23.76 -21.91
C HIS A 248 11.67 -25.08 -21.20
N TYR A 249 10.43 -25.56 -21.34
CA TYR A 249 10.04 -26.91 -20.97
C TYR A 249 10.33 -27.88 -22.12
#